data_AF-A0A9E1E2Y9-F1
#
_entry.id   AF-A0A9E1E2Y9-F1
#
_cell.length_a   1.000
_cell.length_b   1.000
_cell.length_c   1.000
_cell.angle_alpha   90.00
_cell.angle_beta   90.00
_cell.angle_gamma   90.00
#
_symmetry.space_group_name_H-M   'P 1'
#
loop_
_entity.id
_entity.type
_entity.pdbx_description
1 polymer ?
#
loop_
_entity_poly.entity_id
_entity_poly.type
_entity_poly.pdbx_seq_one_letter_code
_entity_poly.pdbx_strand_id
1 'polypeptide(L)' 'MAISAKTKYPNLKFLISEKRYSQKQIAESIGIAPRTFCHKLQGVHPFTLDEAFIIQNTFFPEIKLENLFSTITNYTIY' A
#
# COMPACT_ATOMS: atom_id res chain seq x y z
N MET A 1 5.65 16.78 11.00
CA MET A 1 5.65 15.52 10.23
C MET A 1 5.56 15.88 8.75
N ALA A 2 6.59 15.60 7.95
CA ALA A 2 6.62 16.00 6.53
C ALA A 2 5.72 15.08 5.69
N ILE A 3 4.49 15.52 5.42
CA ILE A 3 3.65 14.97 4.36
C ILE A 3 4.09 15.60 3.03
N SER A 4 5.12 15.01 2.42
CA SER A 4 5.52 15.33 1.04
C SER A 4 5.40 14.10 0.14
N ALA A 5 4.97 14.36 -1.09
CA ALA A 5 4.59 13.48 -2.21
C ALA A 5 3.17 12.87 -2.16
N LYS A 6 2.28 13.51 -2.95
CA LYS A 6 0.97 13.07 -3.47
C LYS A 6 0.98 11.56 -3.78
N THR A 7 0.59 10.73 -2.83
CA THR A 7 0.53 9.26 -2.97
C THR A 7 -0.94 8.87 -3.01
N LYS A 8 -1.37 8.14 -4.05
CA LYS A 8 -2.78 7.74 -4.22
C LYS A 8 -3.28 6.85 -3.09
N TYR A 9 -2.38 6.05 -2.51
CA TYR A 9 -2.66 5.13 -1.41
C TYR A 9 -1.89 5.52 -0.15
N PRO A 10 -2.32 6.58 0.58
CA PRO A 10 -1.63 7.05 1.77
C PRO A 10 -1.67 6.02 2.91
N ASN A 11 -2.78 5.29 3.07
CA ASN A 11 -2.92 4.31 4.14
C ASN A 11 -1.95 3.13 3.97
N LEU A 12 -1.87 2.57 2.76
CA LEU A 12 -0.91 1.52 2.44
C LEU A 12 0.53 1.95 2.75
N LYS A 13 0.93 3.17 2.35
CA LYS A 13 2.26 3.72 2.65
C LYS A 13 2.51 3.87 4.15
N PHE A 14 1.51 4.30 4.91
CA PHE A 14 1.58 4.42 6.36
C PHE A 14 1.79 3.04 7.01
N LEU A 15 0.95 2.06 6.68
CA LEU A 15 1.03 0.69 7.21
C LEU A 15 2.37 0.01 6.90
N ILE A 16 2.89 0.20 5.69
CA ILE A 16 4.23 -0.28 5.30
C ILE A 16 5.31 0.33 6.22
N SER A 17 5.22 1.63 6.48
CA SER A 17 6.15 2.33 7.36
C SER A 17 6.00 1.91 8.83
N GLU A 18 4.76 1.70 9.29
CA GLU A 18 4.43 1.33 10.67
C GLU A 18 4.95 -0.08 10.99
N LYS A 19 4.66 -1.05 10.11
CA LYS A 19 5.13 -2.44 10.24
C LYS A 19 6.59 -2.63 9.82
N ARG A 20 7.27 -1.57 9.37
CA ARG A 20 8.66 -1.57 8.88
C ARG A 20 8.91 -2.57 7.74
N TYR A 21 7.92 -2.79 6.90
CA TYR A 21 8.10 -3.62 5.71
C TYR A 21 8.89 -2.87 4.64
N SER A 22 9.80 -3.58 3.96
CA SER A 22 10.49 -3.00 2.82
C SER A 22 9.58 -2.99 1.59
N GLN A 23 9.45 -1.84 0.93
CA GLN A 23 8.75 -1.74 -0.36
C GLN A 23 9.34 -2.70 -1.41
N LYS A 24 10.64 -2.98 -1.32
CA LYS A 24 11.30 -3.96 -2.18
C LYS A 24 10.77 -5.38 -1.94
N GLN A 25 10.62 -5.78 -0.67
CA GLN A 25 10.09 -7.11 -0.33
C GLN A 25 8.65 -7.29 -0.78
N ILE A 26 7.83 -6.24 -0.63
CA ILE A 26 6.44 -6.27 -1.11
C ILE A 26 6.41 -6.38 -2.64
N ALA A 27 7.23 -5.60 -3.34
CA ALA A 27 7.34 -5.68 -4.80
C ALA A 27 7.77 -7.08 -5.28
N GLU A 28 8.76 -7.68 -4.61
CA GLU A 28 9.24 -9.04 -4.91
C GLU A 28 8.14 -10.09 -4.69
N SER A 29 7.31 -9.95 -3.64
CA SER A 29 6.23 -10.90 -3.35
C SER A 29 5.12 -10.95 -4.41
N ILE A 30 4.87 -9.82 -5.08
CA ILE A 30 3.88 -9.72 -6.17
C ILE A 30 4.54 -9.83 -7.55
N GLY A 31 5.84 -10.13 -7.61
CA GLY A 31 6.58 -10.34 -8.85
C GLY A 31 6.83 -9.09 -9.69
N ILE A 32 6.84 -7.89 -9.09
CA ILE A 32 7.10 -6.63 -9.80
C ILE A 32 8.41 -5.96 -9.36
N ALA A 33 8.94 -5.10 -10.23
CA ALA A 33 10.09 -4.28 -9.87
C ALA A 33 9.73 -3.26 -8.78
N PRO A 34 10.64 -2.96 -7.83
CA PRO A 34 10.40 -1.95 -6.78
C PRO A 34 10.02 -0.57 -7.32
N ARG A 35 10.58 -0.19 -8.48
CA ARG A 35 10.23 1.06 -9.16
C ARG A 35 8.76 1.07 -9.61
N THR A 36 8.27 -0.04 -10.14
CA THR A 36 6.87 -0.21 -10.54
C THR A 36 5.94 -0.14 -9.34
N PHE A 37 6.35 -0.72 -8.21
CA PHE A 37 5.60 -0.59 -6.96
C PHE A 37 5.48 0.87 -6.50
N CYS A 38 6.58 1.65 -6.56
CA CYS A 38 6.55 3.08 -6.27
C CYS A 38 5.57 3.84 -7.19
N HIS A 39 5.60 3.57 -8.50
CA HIS A 39 4.67 4.16 -9.45
C HIS A 39 3.20 3.79 -9.15
N LYS A 40 2.94 2.54 -8.74
CA LYS A 40 1.60 2.09 -8.33
C LYS A 40 1.13 2.79 -7.07
N LEU A 41 1.99 2.91 -6.05
CA LEU A 41 1.70 3.68 -4.83
C LEU A 41 1.36 5.14 -5.13
N GLN A 42 2.10 5.77 -6.04
CA GLN A 42 1.86 7.14 -6.48
C GLN A 42 0.57 7.28 -7.33
N GLY A 43 0.03 6.17 -7.83
CA GLY A 43 -1.18 6.15 -8.65
C GLY A 43 -0.96 6.33 -10.15
N VAL A 44 0.29 6.24 -10.61
CA VAL A 44 0.64 6.23 -12.05
C VAL A 44 0.06 4.98 -12.72
N HIS A 45 0.10 3.85 -12.02
CA HIS A 45 -0.53 2.60 -12.44
C HIS A 45 -1.44 2.07 -11.32
N PRO A 46 -2.59 1.46 -11.66
CA PRO A 46 -3.42 0.79 -10.66
C PRO A 46 -2.76 -0.50 -10.15
N PHE A 47 -3.09 -0.88 -8.92
CA PHE A 47 -2.89 -2.26 -8.45
C PHE A 47 -3.98 -3.16 -9.05
N THR A 48 -3.60 -4.36 -9.46
CA THR A 48 -4.59 -5.39 -9.83
C THR A 48 -5.18 -6.01 -8.57
N LEU A 49 -6.35 -6.63 -8.68
CA LEU A 49 -6.96 -7.32 -7.54
C LEU A 49 -6.09 -8.48 -7.04
N ASP A 50 -5.44 -9.20 -7.95
CA ASP A 50 -4.53 -10.29 -7.62
C ASP A 50 -3.33 -9.80 -6.78
N GLU A 51 -2.65 -8.73 -7.24
CA GLU A 51 -1.58 -8.08 -6.47
C GLU A 51 -2.07 -7.61 -5.09
N ALA A 52 -3.27 -7.05 -5.02
CA ALA A 52 -3.86 -6.56 -3.78
C ALA A 52 -4.11 -7.69 -2.78
N PHE A 53 -4.61 -8.85 -3.23
CA PHE A 53 -4.79 -10.03 -2.37
C PHE A 53 -3.46 -10.61 -1.89
N ILE A 54 -2.44 -10.66 -2.74
CA ILE A 54 -1.11 -11.15 -2.32
C ILE A 54 -0.53 -10.23 -1.24
N ILE A 55 -0.61 -8.91 -1.42
CA ILE A 55 -0.14 -7.93 -0.42
C ILE A 55 -0.91 -8.09 0.90
N GLN A 56 -2.23 -8.21 0.83
CA GLN A 56 -3.08 -8.40 2.01
C GLN A 56 -2.71 -9.70 2.74
N ASN A 57 -2.75 -10.84 2.06
CA ASN A 57 -2.54 -12.15 2.69
C ASN A 57 -1.12 -12.31 3.24
N THR A 58 -0.12 -11.70 2.61
CA THR A 58 1.30 -11.87 2.98
C THR A 58 1.75 -10.89 4.07
N PHE A 59 1.30 -9.64 4.02
CA PHE A 59 1.80 -8.58 4.91
C PHE A 59 0.75 -8.01 5.87
N PHE A 60 -0.52 -8.03 5.48
CA PHE A 60 -1.59 -7.38 6.23
C PHE A 60 -2.86 -8.26 6.33
N PRO A 61 -2.75 -9.51 6.81
CA PRO A 61 -3.90 -10.43 6.83
C PRO A 61 -5.03 -9.95 7.75
N GLU A 62 -4.69 -9.12 8.74
CA GLU A 62 -5.65 -8.54 9.70
C GLU A 62 -6.43 -7.34 9.15
N ILE A 63 -5.99 -6.76 8.02
CA ILE A 63 -6.56 -5.54 7.45
C ILE A 63 -7.37 -5.89 6.23
N LYS A 64 -8.60 -5.38 6.15
CA LYS A 64 -9.44 -5.56 4.96
C LYS A 64 -8.88 -4.78 3.77
N LEU A 65 -9.01 -5.35 2.57
CA LEU A 65 -8.53 -4.77 1.31
C LEU A 65 -9.07 -3.35 1.06
N GLU A 66 -10.34 -3.12 1.38
CA GLU A 66 -11.01 -1.80 1.35
C GLU A 66 -10.31 -0.75 2.22
N ASN A 67 -9.87 -1.12 3.43
CA ASN A 67 -9.14 -0.22 4.30
C ASN A 67 -7.70 -0.05 3.81
N LEU A 68 -7.05 -1.15 3.39
CA LEU A 68 -5.66 -1.17 2.95
C LEU A 68 -5.40 -0.18 1.80
N PHE A 69 -6.29 -0.18 0.79
CA PHE A 69 -6.22 0.68 -0.38
C PHE A 69 -7.10 1.94 -0.27
N SER A 70 -7.58 2.29 0.94
CA SER A 70 -8.37 3.49 1.14
C SER A 70 -7.58 4.74 0.74
N THR A 71 -8.18 5.55 -0.13
CA THR A 71 -7.65 6.85 -0.58
C THR A 71 -8.09 7.98 0.33
N ILE A 72 -9.08 7.74 1.19
CA ILE A 72 -9.70 8.70 2.09
C ILE A 72 -9.29 8.32 3.50
N THR A 73 -8.64 9.24 4.20
CA THR A 73 -8.41 9.14 5.64
C THR A 73 -9.74 9.32 6.36
N ASN A 74 -10.59 8.29 6.37
CA ASN A 74 -11.79 8.29 7.20
C ASN A 74 -11.36 7.99 8.65
N TYR A 75 -10.81 9.00 9.33
CA TYR A 75 -10.78 9.00 10.79
C TYR A 75 -12.22 9.18 11.26
N THR A 76 -12.93 8.06 11.46
CA THR A 76 -14.12 8.07 12.30
C THR A 76 -13.64 8.19 13.75
N ILE A 77 -13.59 9.42 14.24
CA ILE A 77 -13.48 9.74 15.65
C ILE A 77 -14.79 9.29 16.32
N TYR A 78 -14.71 8.28 17.19
CA TYR A 78 -15.73 7.97 18.19
C TYR A 78 -15.45 8.80 19.45
#